data_AF-A0A7W6NZ00-F1
#
_entry.id   AF-A0A7W6NZ00-F1
#
_cell.length_a   1.000
_cell.length_b   1.000
_cell.length_c   1.000
_cell.angle_alpha   90.00
_cell.angle_beta   90.00
_cell.angle_gamma   90.00
#
_symmetry.space_group_name_H-M   'P 1'
#
loop_
_entity.id
_entity.type
_entity.pdbx_description
1 polymer ?
#
loop_
_entity_poly.entity_id
_entity_poly.type
_entity_poly.pdbx_seq_one_letter_code
_entity_poly.pdbx_strand_id
1 'polypeptide(L)'
;MIESLPRREREVFEALCSLGEGTAVAVRGAMADPPSDSAVRTLLGRLVAKGLIGHRTLNQAYVYAPVPQADAVAETALQRLVQTFFQGSAARAATALLGMEKRLTRAEIDELQRAIDEARGEAE
;
A
#
# COMPACT_ATOMS: atom_id res chain seq x y z
N MET A 1 -3.82 -10.22 5.92
CA MET A 1 -3.13 -9.71 7.12
C MET A 1 -3.48 -8.24 7.38
N ILE A 2 -3.50 -7.39 6.35
CA ILE A 2 -4.07 -6.02 6.40
C ILE A 2 -5.62 -6.07 6.40
N GLU A 3 -6.22 -7.00 5.62
CA GLU A 3 -7.69 -7.17 5.57
C GLU A 3 -8.33 -7.65 6.88
N SER A 4 -7.53 -8.18 7.81
CA SER A 4 -7.95 -8.55 9.17
C SER A 4 -7.76 -7.41 10.17
N LEU A 5 -7.17 -6.28 9.77
CA LEU A 5 -7.04 -5.12 10.64
C LEU A 5 -8.42 -4.49 10.86
N PRO A 6 -8.71 -4.04 12.10
CA PRO A 6 -9.81 -3.14 12.39
C PRO A 6 -9.78 -1.94 11.43
N ARG A 7 -10.96 -1.48 11.02
CA ARG A 7 -11.12 -0.43 10.00
C ARG A 7 -10.18 0.76 10.21
N ARG A 8 -10.13 1.35 11.41
CA ARG A 8 -9.27 2.52 11.68
C ARG A 8 -7.78 2.21 11.73
N GLU A 9 -7.38 0.99 12.13
CA GLU A 9 -5.98 0.58 12.04
C GLU A 9 -5.54 0.44 10.58
N ARG A 10 -6.42 -0.09 9.73
CA ARG A 10 -6.19 -0.19 8.30
C ARG A 10 -6.05 1.17 7.63
N GLU A 11 -6.97 2.09 7.89
CA GLU A 11 -6.90 3.43 7.29
C GLU A 11 -5.62 4.19 7.69
N VAL A 12 -5.19 4.07 8.96
CA VAL A 12 -3.91 4.66 9.41
C VAL A 12 -2.73 4.00 8.71
N PHE A 13 -2.76 2.68 8.54
CA PHE A 13 -1.72 1.93 7.85
C PHE A 13 -1.63 2.30 6.36
N GLU A 14 -2.77 2.33 5.65
CA GLU A 14 -2.85 2.72 4.25
C GLU A 14 -2.36 4.15 4.03
N ALA A 15 -2.78 5.10 4.89
CA ALA A 15 -2.29 6.47 4.85
C ALA A 15 -0.76 6.55 5.04
N LEU A 16 -0.19 5.74 5.93
CA LEU A 16 1.26 5.68 6.11
C LEU A 16 1.97 5.06 4.90
N CYS A 17 1.42 4.00 4.31
CA CYS A 17 1.97 3.39 3.09
C CYS A 17 1.98 4.39 1.92
N SER A 18 0.92 5.17 1.74
CA SER A 18 0.88 6.22 0.71
C SER A 18 1.93 7.33 0.93
N LEU A 19 2.30 7.59 2.19
CA LEU A 19 3.34 8.57 2.54
C LEU A 19 4.76 8.00 2.44
N GLY A 20 4.93 6.68 2.50
CA GLY A 20 6.22 6.00 2.63
C GLY A 20 6.82 6.10 4.05
N GLU A 21 6.93 7.31 4.59
CA GLU A 21 7.24 7.54 6.01
C GLU A 21 6.62 8.85 6.51
N GLY A 22 6.37 8.97 7.82
CA GLY A 22 5.79 10.20 8.36
C GLY A 22 5.59 10.23 9.87
N THR A 23 5.40 11.43 10.42
CA THR A 23 5.01 11.62 11.81
C THR A 23 3.53 11.33 12.01
N ALA A 24 3.08 11.16 13.27
CA ALA A 24 1.65 11.00 13.57
C ALA A 24 0.79 12.15 13.02
N VAL A 25 1.33 13.37 12.99
CA VAL A 25 0.67 14.56 12.42
C VAL A 25 0.53 14.44 10.91
N ALA A 26 1.58 13.99 10.21
CA ALA A 26 1.54 13.79 8.76
C ALA A 26 0.54 12.69 8.36
N VAL A 27 0.58 11.55 9.06
CA VAL A 27 -0.38 10.45 8.84
C VAL A 27 -1.81 10.94 9.08
N ARG A 28 -2.05 11.67 10.18
CA ARG A 28 -3.36 12.26 10.47
C ARG A 28 -3.81 13.22 9.37
N GLY A 29 -2.90 14.03 8.82
CA GLY A 29 -3.19 14.97 7.74
C GLY A 29 -3.57 14.31 6.41
N ALA A 30 -3.11 13.07 6.19
CA ALA A 30 -3.45 12.28 5.00
C ALA A 30 -4.79 11.52 5.12
N MET A 31 -5.42 11.51 6.30
CA MET A 31 -6.71 10.84 6.52
C MET A 31 -7.88 11.76 6.17
N ALA A 32 -8.91 11.23 5.50
CA ALA A 32 -10.09 12.00 5.10
C ALA A 32 -11.00 12.42 6.28
N ASP A 33 -11.13 11.57 7.30
CA ASP A 33 -11.90 11.81 8.53
C ASP A 33 -11.03 11.44 9.75
N PRO A 34 -10.05 12.29 10.11
CA PRO A 34 -9.03 11.94 11.09
C PRO A 34 -9.58 11.98 12.52
N PRO A 35 -9.29 10.95 13.35
CA PRO A 35 -9.58 11.02 14.78
C PRO A 35 -8.65 12.02 15.50
N SER A 36 -8.68 12.07 16.83
CA SER A 36 -7.76 12.91 17.60
C SER A 36 -6.30 12.50 17.39
N ASP A 37 -5.36 13.42 17.60
CA ASP A 37 -3.92 13.13 17.52
C ASP A 37 -3.52 11.96 18.44
N SER A 38 -4.05 11.94 19.66
CA SER A 38 -3.83 10.85 20.63
C SER A 38 -4.36 9.50 20.13
N ALA A 39 -5.48 9.48 19.41
CA ALA A 39 -6.02 8.27 18.81
C ALA A 39 -5.14 7.78 17.66
N VAL A 40 -4.68 8.67 16.77
CA VAL A 40 -3.73 8.30 15.70
C VAL A 40 -2.44 7.71 16.27
N ARG A 41 -1.86 8.35 17.29
CA ARG A 41 -0.68 7.81 17.99
C ARG A 41 -0.92 6.43 18.59
N THR A 42 -2.10 6.23 19.19
CA THR A 42 -2.48 4.92 19.75
C THR A 42 -2.59 3.86 18.66
N LEU A 43 -3.20 4.19 17.53
CA LEU A 43 -3.33 3.26 16.38
C LEU A 43 -1.96 2.93 15.78
N LEU A 44 -1.08 3.92 15.60
CA LEU A 44 0.30 3.71 15.18
C LEU A 44 1.06 2.80 16.17
N GLY A 45 0.91 3.01 17.47
CA GLY A 45 1.50 2.13 18.48
C GLY A 45 1.02 0.68 18.38
N ARG A 46 -0.26 0.45 18.08
CA ARG A 46 -0.79 -0.91 17.84
C ARG A 46 -0.22 -1.54 16.57
N LEU A 47 -0.06 -0.77 15.50
CA LEU A 47 0.54 -1.24 14.25
C LEU A 47 2.03 -1.60 14.46
N VAL A 48 2.76 -0.83 15.28
CA VAL A 48 4.13 -1.16 15.71
C VAL A 48 4.14 -2.46 16.51
N ALA A 49 3.23 -2.61 17.49
CA ALA A 49 3.14 -3.84 18.30
C ALA A 49 2.80 -5.09 17.47
N LYS A 50 2.09 -4.91 16.33
CA LYS A 50 1.80 -5.97 15.36
C LYS A 50 2.95 -6.25 14.38
N GLY A 51 4.04 -5.47 14.44
CA GLY A 51 5.18 -5.59 13.54
C GLY A 51 4.90 -5.13 12.11
N LEU A 52 3.83 -4.37 11.86
CA LEU A 52 3.46 -3.91 10.51
C LEU A 52 4.16 -2.61 10.12
N ILE A 53 4.56 -1.82 11.11
CA ILE A 53 5.28 -0.57 10.90
C ILE A 53 6.42 -0.46 11.91
N GLY A 54 7.50 0.21 11.52
CA GLY A 54 8.59 0.62 12.39
C GLY A 54 8.45 2.09 12.80
N HIS A 55 9.30 2.51 13.71
CA HIS A 55 9.49 3.93 14.02
C HIS A 55 10.94 4.23 14.36
N ARG A 56 11.37 5.45 14.08
CA ARG A 56 12.66 6.01 14.47
C ARG A 56 12.46 7.39 15.07
N THR A 57 13.34 7.80 15.98
CA THR A 57 13.33 9.15 16.53
C THR A 57 14.17 10.06 15.65
N LEU A 58 13.57 11.14 15.14
CA LEU A 58 14.24 12.20 14.41
C LEU A 58 13.87 13.53 15.05
N ASN A 59 14.87 14.28 15.54
CA ASN A 59 14.66 15.60 16.16
C ASN A 59 13.56 15.60 17.24
N GLN A 60 13.62 14.62 18.17
CA GLN A 60 12.64 14.41 19.25
C GLN A 60 11.22 14.02 18.79
N ALA A 61 10.98 13.81 17.50
CA ALA A 61 9.73 13.31 16.96
C ALA A 61 9.85 11.83 16.53
N TYR A 62 8.77 11.06 16.70
CA TYR A 62 8.67 9.74 16.10
C TYR A 62 8.26 9.85 14.63
N VAL A 63 9.07 9.27 13.76
CA VAL A 63 8.80 9.07 12.34
C VAL A 63 8.53 7.58 12.15
N TYR A 64 7.35 7.26 11.63
CA TYR A 64 6.89 5.90 11.36
C TYR A 64 7.11 5.57 9.88
N ALA A 65 7.32 4.29 9.57
CA ALA A 65 7.41 3.78 8.21
C ALA A 65 6.88 2.34 8.17
N PRO A 66 6.25 1.87 7.07
CA PRO A 66 5.94 0.45 6.88
C PRO A 66 7.22 -0.39 6.98
N VAL A 67 7.15 -1.57 7.60
CA VAL A 67 8.29 -2.49 7.52
C VAL A 67 8.35 -3.08 6.11
N PRO A 68 9.52 -3.50 5.59
CA PRO A 68 9.64 -4.10 4.26
C PRO A 68 8.74 -5.34 4.04
N GLN A 69 8.35 -6.03 5.12
CA GLN A 69 7.36 -7.10 5.05
C GLN A 69 5.97 -6.62 4.63
N ALA A 70 5.64 -5.34 4.74
CA ALA A 70 4.37 -4.77 4.30
C ALA A 70 4.22 -4.85 2.77
N ASP A 71 5.28 -4.56 2.01
CA ASP A 71 5.27 -4.68 0.55
C ASP A 71 5.12 -6.13 0.12
N ALA A 72 5.84 -7.04 0.77
CA ALA A 72 5.66 -8.47 0.57
C ALA A 72 4.24 -8.94 0.95
N VAL A 73 3.62 -8.33 1.96
CA VAL A 73 2.22 -8.60 2.35
C VAL A 73 1.24 -8.05 1.33
N ALA A 74 1.48 -6.87 0.76
CA ALA A 74 0.68 -6.29 -0.31
C ALA A 74 0.77 -7.14 -1.58
N GLU A 75 1.98 -7.54 -1.96
CA GLU A 75 2.22 -8.46 -3.07
C GLU A 75 1.52 -9.80 -2.84
N THR A 76 1.65 -10.39 -1.65
CA THR A 76 0.96 -11.64 -1.28
C THR A 76 -0.57 -11.48 -1.33
N ALA A 77 -1.10 -10.34 -0.89
CA ALA A 77 -2.53 -10.06 -0.94
C ALA A 77 -3.01 -9.93 -2.39
N LEU A 78 -2.25 -9.21 -3.23
CA LEU A 78 -2.53 -9.08 -4.65
C LEU A 78 -2.48 -10.44 -5.36
N GLN A 79 -1.44 -11.26 -5.09
CA GLN A 79 -1.34 -12.62 -5.63
C GLN A 79 -2.57 -13.48 -5.25
N ARG A 80 -3.04 -13.40 -4.00
CA ARG A 80 -4.26 -14.10 -3.58
C ARG A 80 -5.49 -13.60 -4.31
N LEU A 81 -5.64 -12.28 -4.48
CA LEU A 81 -6.75 -11.69 -5.22
C LEU A 81 -6.75 -12.17 -6.68
N VAL A 82 -5.58 -12.13 -7.34
CA VAL A 82 -5.38 -12.65 -8.69
C VAL A 82 -5.72 -14.14 -8.75
N GLN A 83 -5.28 -14.92 -7.78
CA GLN A 83 -5.57 -16.35 -7.71
C GLN A 83 -7.08 -16.62 -7.59
N THR A 84 -7.77 -15.91 -6.69
CA THR A 84 -9.18 -16.14 -6.38
C THR A 84 -10.12 -15.64 -7.47
N PHE A 85 -9.91 -14.42 -7.98
CA PHE A 85 -10.87 -13.77 -8.89
C PHE A 85 -10.48 -13.86 -10.36
N PHE A 86 -9.19 -14.05 -10.64
CA PHE A 86 -8.64 -14.10 -12.00
C PHE A 86 -8.00 -15.45 -12.34
N GLN A 87 -8.27 -16.47 -11.53
CA GLN A 87 -7.81 -17.86 -11.75
C GLN A 87 -6.28 -17.95 -11.88
N GLY A 88 -5.56 -17.07 -11.19
CA GLY A 88 -4.08 -17.00 -11.25
C GLY A 88 -3.54 -16.31 -12.49
N SER A 89 -4.39 -15.81 -13.40
CA SER A 89 -3.95 -15.14 -14.62
C SER A 89 -3.68 -13.65 -14.37
N ALA A 90 -2.40 -13.29 -14.21
CA ALA A 90 -1.96 -11.90 -14.13
C ALA A 90 -2.40 -11.08 -15.35
N ALA A 91 -2.34 -11.66 -16.56
CA ALA A 91 -2.78 -11.01 -17.80
C ALA A 91 -4.28 -10.64 -17.78
N ARG A 92 -5.14 -11.53 -17.25
CA ARG A 92 -6.58 -11.24 -17.09
C ARG A 92 -6.84 -10.16 -16.06
N ALA A 93 -6.10 -10.18 -14.94
CA ALA A 93 -6.19 -9.13 -13.92
C ALA A 93 -5.78 -7.75 -14.49
N ALA A 94 -4.67 -7.70 -15.21
CA ALA A 94 -4.19 -6.48 -15.86
C ALA A 94 -5.20 -5.93 -16.88
N THR A 95 -5.78 -6.80 -17.72
CA THR A 95 -6.79 -6.38 -18.71
C THR A 95 -8.06 -5.87 -18.06
N ALA A 96 -8.49 -6.47 -16.94
CA ALA A 96 -9.64 -6.01 -16.17
C ALA A 96 -9.40 -4.62 -15.57
N LEU A 97 -8.20 -4.37 -15.01
CA LEU A 97 -7.80 -3.06 -14.50
C LEU A 97 -7.82 -2.00 -15.61
N LEU A 98 -7.25 -2.30 -16.77
CA LEU A 98 -7.29 -1.40 -17.95
C LEU A 98 -8.72 -1.12 -18.42
N GLY A 99 -9.64 -2.07 -18.28
CA GLY A 99 -11.06 -1.89 -18.60
C GLY A 99 -11.83 -1.06 -17.57
N MET A 100 -11.36 -0.97 -16.33
CA MET A 100 -11.96 -0.14 -15.28
C MET A 100 -11.57 1.34 -15.44
N GLU A 101 -10.33 1.60 -15.86
CA GLU A 101 -9.86 2.95 -16.13
C GLU A 101 -10.39 3.48 -17.46
N LYS A 102 -11.27 4.49 -17.39
CA LYS A 102 -11.94 5.03 -18.59
C LYS A 102 -10.99 5.80 -19.52
N ARG A 103 -9.88 6.33 -18.99
CA ARG A 103 -8.86 7.08 -19.75
C ARG A 103 -7.52 6.98 -19.06
N LEU A 104 -6.54 6.42 -19.75
CA LEU A 104 -5.14 6.49 -19.37
C LEU A 104 -4.47 7.68 -20.07
N THR A 105 -3.55 8.32 -19.37
CA THR A 105 -2.66 9.31 -19.96
C THR A 105 -1.63 8.63 -20.87
N ARG A 106 -1.02 9.39 -21.79
CA ARG A 106 0.09 8.85 -22.61
C ARG A 106 1.24 8.33 -21.76
N ALA A 107 1.57 9.02 -20.67
CA ALA A 107 2.65 8.61 -19.78
C ALA A 107 2.39 7.24 -19.13
N GLU A 108 1.17 7.01 -18.65
CA GLU A 108 0.77 5.71 -18.06
C GLU A 108 0.78 4.59 -19.11
N ILE A 109 0.37 4.88 -20.35
CA ILE A 109 0.46 3.91 -21.46
C ILE A 109 1.93 3.55 -21.76
N ASP A 110 2.82 4.55 -21.83
CA ASP A 110 4.24 4.34 -22.11
C ASP A 110 4.96 3.57 -20.99
N GLU A 111 4.51 3.73 -19.74
CA GLU A 111 5.00 2.96 -18.59
C GLU A 111 4.55 1.49 -18.67
N LEU A 112 3.28 1.24 -18.95
CA LEU A 112 2.76 -0.12 -19.13
C LEU A 112 3.42 -0.84 -20.31
N GLN A 113 3.66 -0.13 -21.41
CA GLN A 113 4.32 -0.68 -22.59
C GLN A 113 5.74 -1.14 -22.26
N ARG A 114 6.50 -0.33 -21.51
CA ARG A 114 7.85 -0.70 -21.05
C ARG A 114 7.86 -1.95 -20.19
N ALA A 115 6.94 -2.05 -19.23
CA ALA A 115 6.83 -3.25 -18.38
C ALA A 115 6.52 -4.52 -19.19
N ILE A 116 5.70 -4.42 -20.25
CA ILE A 116 5.40 -5.54 -21.15
C ILE A 116 6.63 -5.94 -21.97
N ASP A 117 7.38 -4.96 -22.48
CA ASP A 117 8.58 -5.22 -23.28
C ASP A 117 9.72 -5.82 -22.44
N GLU A 118 9.89 -5.39 -21.18
CA GLU A 118 10.80 -6.02 -20.22
C GLU A 118 10.42 -7.50 -19.97
N ALA A 119 9.14 -7.77 -19.70
CA ALA A 119 8.66 -9.14 -19.48
C ALA A 119 8.80 -10.05 -20.72
N ARG A 120 8.81 -9.47 -21.93
CA ARG A 120 9.11 -10.22 -23.16
C ARG A 120 10.59 -10.61 -23.25
N GLY A 121 11.48 -9.72 -22.83
CA GLY A 121 12.93 -9.99 -22.81
C GLY A 121 13.33 -11.06 -21.79
N GLU A 122 12.56 -11.23 -20.71
CA GLU A 122 12.77 -12.30 -19.72
C GLU A 122 12.14 -13.66 -20.11
N ALA A 123 11.27 -13.68 -21.12
CA ALA A 123 10.57 -14.87 -21.59
C ALA A 123 11.29 -15.61 -22.74
N GLU A 124 12.42 -15.08 -23.22
CA GLU A 124 13.35 -15.72 -24.18
C GLU A 124 14.50 -16.46 -23.47
#